data_AF-A0A3B9PAA8-F1
#
_entry.id   AF-A0A3B9PAA8-F1
#
_cell.length_a   1.000
_cell.length_b   1.000
_cell.length_c   1.000
_cell.angle_alpha   90.00
_cell.angle_beta   90.00
_cell.angle_gamma   90.00
#
_symmetry.space_group_name_H-M   'P 1'
#
loop_
_entity.id
_entity.type
_entity.pdbx_description
1 polymer ?
#
loop_
_entity_poly.entity_id
_entity_poly.type
_entity_poly.pdbx_seq_one_letter_code
_entity_poly.pdbx_strand_id
1 'polypeptide(L)'
;MALGYIKAVYLLSQKLPGHEKFNLSSQIERAATSIALNIAEGSTGQTNLEQKRFLSFAMRSYLETIACLDLTEQLGYLTEKETTELRKQGHQLFIK
;
A
#
# COMPACT_ATOMS: atom_id res chain seq x y z
N MET A 1 -0.66 -10.32 8.00
CA MET A 1 -0.87 -10.12 6.54
C MET A 1 -0.65 -8.66 6.16
N ALA A 2 -1.53 -7.72 6.52
CA ALA A 2 -1.38 -6.30 6.15
C ALA A 2 -0.11 -5.62 6.72
N LEU A 3 0.23 -5.85 7.99
CA LEU A 3 1.45 -5.27 8.59
C LEU A 3 2.75 -5.74 7.92
N GLY A 4 2.77 -6.98 7.41
CA GLY A 4 3.92 -7.53 6.67
C GLY A 4 4.10 -6.81 5.32
N TYR A 5 2.99 -6.62 4.60
CA TYR A 5 2.98 -5.85 3.36
C TYR A 5 3.46 -4.41 3.58
N ILE A 6 2.95 -3.72 4.61
CA ILE A 6 3.37 -2.36 4.96
C ILE A 6 4.87 -2.30 5.23
N LYS A 7 5.40 -3.22 6.06
CA LYS A 7 6.84 -3.28 6.32
C LYS A 7 7.64 -3.42 5.01
N ALA A 8 7.18 -4.26 4.08
CA ALA A 8 7.85 -4.46 2.81
C ALA A 8 7.81 -3.18 1.94
N VAL A 9 6.69 -2.44 1.93
CA VAL A 9 6.60 -1.11 1.28
C VAL A 9 7.63 -0.14 1.86
N TYR A 10 7.73 -0.04 3.19
CA TYR A 10 8.69 0.85 3.86
C TYR A 10 10.16 0.47 3.61
N LEU A 11 10.46 -0.81 3.41
CA LEU A 11 11.81 -1.25 3.04
C LEU A 11 12.13 -0.92 1.59
N LEU A 12 11.12 -1.01 0.71
CA LEU A 12 11.27 -0.68 -0.70
C LEU A 12 11.40 0.84 -0.93
N SER A 13 10.64 1.66 -0.18
CA SER A 13 10.66 3.13 -0.28
C SER A 13 12.02 3.74 0.05
N GLN A 14 12.85 3.05 0.83
CA GLN A 14 14.23 3.45 1.18
C GLN A 14 15.21 3.40 0.01
N LYS A 15 14.86 2.69 -1.07
CA LYS A 15 15.69 2.62 -2.29
C LYS A 15 15.48 3.80 -3.23
N LEU A 16 14.43 4.60 -3.00
CA LEU A 16 14.14 5.75 -3.85
C LEU A 16 15.19 6.84 -3.63
N PRO A 17 15.45 7.68 -4.65
CA PRO A 17 16.36 8.81 -4.51
C PRO A 17 15.95 9.74 -3.36
N GLY A 18 16.94 10.36 -2.69
CA GLY A 18 16.67 11.22 -1.53
C GLY A 18 15.74 12.41 -1.81
N HIS A 19 15.66 12.88 -3.06
CA HIS A 19 14.74 13.95 -3.45
C HIS A 19 13.25 13.51 -3.49
N GLU A 20 12.98 12.21 -3.52
CA GLU A 20 11.62 11.63 -3.46
C GLU A 20 11.10 11.47 -2.02
N LYS A 21 11.90 11.80 -1.01
CA LYS A 21 11.57 11.59 0.41
C LYS A 21 10.21 12.20 0.80
N PHE A 22 9.92 13.41 0.34
CA PHE A 22 8.67 14.13 0.60
C PHE A 22 7.67 14.06 -0.56
N ASN A 23 7.94 13.19 -1.53
CA ASN A 23 7.10 12.93 -2.69
C ASN A 23 6.77 11.43 -2.71
N LEU A 24 7.30 10.64 -3.66
CA LEU A 24 6.90 9.24 -3.85
C LEU A 24 7.13 8.36 -2.62
N SER A 25 8.25 8.52 -1.90
CA SER A 25 8.50 7.74 -0.68
C SER A 25 7.43 8.01 0.38
N SER A 26 7.10 9.28 0.63
CA SER A 26 6.07 9.62 1.61
C SER A 26 4.66 9.21 1.17
N GLN A 27 4.36 9.29 -0.14
CA GLN A 27 3.05 8.96 -0.67
C GLN A 27 2.78 7.46 -0.56
N ILE A 28 3.75 6.63 -0.97
CA ILE A 28 3.59 5.18 -0.95
C ILE A 28 3.51 4.64 0.49
N GLU A 29 4.31 5.18 1.41
CA GLU A 29 4.28 4.80 2.82
C GLU A 29 2.94 5.14 3.48
N ARG A 30 2.41 6.33 3.19
CA ARG A 30 1.10 6.77 3.71
C ARG A 30 -0.05 5.95 3.14
N ALA A 31 -0.05 5.71 1.83
CA ALA A 31 -1.06 4.88 1.17
C ALA A 31 -1.06 3.46 1.75
N ALA A 32 0.11 2.83 1.87
CA ALA A 32 0.23 1.49 2.45
C ALA A 32 -0.23 1.45 3.92
N THR A 33 0.18 2.43 4.74
CA THR A 33 -0.26 2.52 6.14
C THR A 33 -1.77 2.68 6.25
N SER A 34 -2.37 3.48 5.37
CA SER A 34 -3.82 3.73 5.34
C SER A 34 -4.64 2.46 5.09
N ILE A 35 -4.08 1.43 4.42
CA ILE A 35 -4.74 0.13 4.25
C ILE A 35 -5.07 -0.49 5.62
N ALA A 36 -4.07 -0.62 6.50
CA ALA A 36 -4.27 -1.23 7.81
C ALA A 36 -5.15 -0.35 8.72
N LEU A 37 -5.00 0.97 8.65
CA LEU A 37 -5.81 1.89 9.44
C LEU A 37 -7.29 1.79 9.08
N ASN A 38 -7.63 1.81 7.80
CA ASN A 38 -9.02 1.65 7.35
C ASN A 38 -9.58 0.26 7.73
N ILE A 39 -8.81 -0.81 7.62
CA ILE A 39 -9.25 -2.15 8.06
C ILE A 39 -9.57 -2.15 9.56
N ALA A 40 -8.68 -1.57 10.38
CA ALA A 40 -8.84 -1.49 11.83
C ALA A 40 -10.06 -0.63 12.21
N GLU A 41 -10.22 0.56 11.62
CA GLU A 41 -11.38 1.43 11.84
C GLU A 41 -12.68 0.71 11.50
N GLY A 42 -12.73 0.04 10.36
CA GLY A 42 -13.90 -0.76 9.96
C GLY A 42 -14.26 -1.86 10.95
N SER A 43 -13.25 -2.49 11.57
CA SER A 43 -13.44 -3.58 12.55
C SER A 43 -14.05 -3.14 13.88
N THR A 44 -13.99 -1.84 14.17
CA THR A 44 -14.63 -1.25 15.35
C THR A 44 -16.08 -0.83 15.10
N GLY A 45 -16.53 -0.85 13.84
CA GLY A 45 -17.87 -0.46 13.45
C GLY A 45 -18.94 -1.40 14.00
N GLN A 46 -20.11 -0.85 14.31
CA GLN A 46 -21.22 -1.63 14.91
C GLN A 46 -21.98 -2.46 13.88
N THR A 47 -21.74 -2.25 12.58
CA THR A 47 -22.50 -2.89 11.50
C THR A 47 -21.63 -3.40 10.35
N ASN A 48 -22.12 -4.43 9.67
CA ASN A 48 -21.50 -4.97 8.46
C ASN A 48 -21.40 -3.95 7.31
N LEU A 49 -22.31 -2.97 7.26
CA LEU A 49 -22.29 -1.92 6.24
C LEU A 49 -21.09 -0.98 6.44
N GLU A 50 -20.85 -0.59 7.69
CA GLU A 50 -19.71 0.24 8.06
C GLU A 50 -18.38 -0.48 7.77
N GLN A 51 -18.25 -1.74 8.18
CA GLN A 51 -17.10 -2.58 7.85
C GLN A 51 -16.84 -2.61 6.34
N LYS A 52 -17.87 -2.84 5.51
CA LYS A 52 -17.74 -2.84 4.04
C LYS A 52 -17.28 -1.49 3.50
N ARG A 53 -17.76 -0.37 4.05
CA ARG A 53 -17.34 0.98 3.65
C ARG A 53 -15.85 1.17 3.89
N PHE A 54 -15.37 0.82 5.07
CA PHE A 54 -13.95 0.95 5.42
C PHE A 54 -13.05 -0.01 4.63
N LEU A 55 -13.50 -1.23 4.34
CA LEU A 55 -12.79 -2.13 3.42
C LEU A 55 -12.67 -1.53 2.01
N SER A 56 -13.68 -0.79 1.54
CA SER A 56 -13.59 -0.08 0.26
C SER A 56 -12.54 1.03 0.29
N PHE A 57 -12.36 1.72 1.42
CA PHE A 57 -11.31 2.72 1.59
C PHE A 57 -9.92 2.07 1.63
N ALA A 58 -9.77 0.95 2.35
CA ALA A 58 -8.53 0.18 2.35
C ALA A 58 -8.15 -0.28 0.93
N MET A 59 -9.12 -0.70 0.11
CA MET A 59 -8.89 -1.05 -1.29
C MET A 59 -8.43 0.15 -2.14
N ARG A 60 -8.98 1.34 -1.91
CA ARG A 60 -8.53 2.57 -2.59
C ARG A 60 -7.08 2.90 -2.24
N SER A 61 -6.71 2.82 -0.96
CA SER A 61 -5.33 3.03 -0.51
C SER A 61 -4.37 1.98 -1.08
N TYR A 62 -4.83 0.75 -1.27
CA TYR A 62 -4.06 -0.28 -1.97
C TYR A 62 -3.82 0.08 -3.44
N LEU A 63 -4.85 0.49 -4.17
CA LEU A 63 -4.69 0.91 -5.57
C LEU A 63 -3.76 2.12 -5.71
N GLU A 64 -3.80 3.05 -4.76
CA GLU A 64 -2.86 4.18 -4.71
C GLU A 64 -1.41 3.71 -4.48
N THR A 65 -1.21 2.72 -3.62
CA THR A 65 0.10 2.08 -3.42
C THR A 65 0.60 1.45 -4.71
N ILE A 66 -0.27 0.75 -5.45
CA ILE A 66 0.04 0.14 -6.75
C ILE A 66 0.42 1.20 -7.80
N ALA A 67 -0.35 2.29 -7.90
CA ALA A 67 -0.04 3.38 -8.83
C ALA A 67 1.33 4.03 -8.51
N CYS A 68 1.66 4.18 -7.23
CA CYS A 68 2.99 4.65 -6.83
C CYS A 68 4.10 3.68 -7.26
N LEU A 69 3.88 2.37 -7.11
CA LEU A 69 4.84 1.35 -7.59
C LEU A 69 5.03 1.42 -9.11
N ASP A 70 3.93 1.55 -9.87
CA ASP A 70 4.00 1.73 -11.33
C ASP A 70 4.87 2.94 -11.69
N LEU A 71 4.67 4.06 -10.99
CA LEU A 71 5.44 5.28 -11.23
C LEU A 71 6.92 5.12 -10.87
N THR A 72 7.26 4.42 -9.78
CA THR A 72 8.66 4.14 -9.43
C THR A 72 9.37 3.28 -10.47
N GLU A 73 8.66 2.36 -11.13
CA GLU A 73 9.19 1.56 -12.23
C GLU A 73 9.39 2.41 -13.50
N GLN A 74 8.41 3.24 -13.85
CA GLN A 74 8.48 4.13 -15.02
C GLN A 74 9.60 5.17 -14.91
N LEU A 75 9.90 5.63 -13.70
CA LEU A 75 11.01 6.55 -13.42
C LEU A 75 12.36 5.82 -13.31
N GLY A 76 12.38 4.48 -13.41
CA GLY A 76 13.59 3.67 -13.32
C GLY A 76 14.20 3.60 -11.92
N TYR A 77 13.45 3.94 -10.87
CA TYR A 77 13.92 3.89 -9.49
C TYR A 77 13.91 2.46 -8.92
N LEU A 78 12.95 1.65 -9.39
CA LEU A 78 12.78 0.26 -9.00
C LEU A 78 12.57 -0.61 -10.23
N THR A 79 13.02 -1.85 -10.16
CA THR A 79 12.80 -2.84 -11.21
C THR A 79 11.48 -3.58 -11.01
N GLU A 80 10.89 -4.08 -12.09
CA GLU A 80 9.72 -4.96 -12.03
C GLU A 80 9.93 -6.15 -11.08
N LYS A 81 11.15 -6.70 -11.03
CA LYS A 81 11.50 -7.80 -10.12
C LYS A 81 11.37 -7.39 -8.64
N GLU A 82 11.74 -6.16 -8.30
CA GLU A 82 11.66 -5.65 -6.93
C GLU A 82 10.21 -5.38 -6.49
N THR A 83 9.35 -4.97 -7.41
CA THR A 83 7.95 -4.64 -7.13
C THR A 83 7.01 -5.83 -7.27
N THR A 84 7.33 -6.82 -8.11
CA THR A 84 6.49 -8.01 -8.36
C THR A 84 6.11 -8.74 -7.08
N GLU A 85 7.09 -8.97 -6.20
CA GLU A 85 6.85 -9.70 -4.96
C GLU A 85 5.94 -8.90 -4.01
N LEU A 86 6.11 -7.59 -3.98
CA LEU A 86 5.27 -6.69 -3.20
C LEU A 86 3.83 -6.69 -3.73
N ARG A 87 3.64 -6.64 -5.05
CA ARG A 87 2.31 -6.71 -5.69
C ARG A 87 1.59 -8.01 -5.36
N LYS A 88 2.29 -9.16 -5.39
CA LYS A 88 1.72 -10.45 -5.00
C LYS A 88 1.23 -10.45 -3.56
N GLN A 89 2.04 -9.95 -2.63
CA GLN A 89 1.65 -9.84 -1.22
C GLN A 89 0.44 -8.93 -1.02
N GLY A 90 0.41 -7.79 -1.71
CA GLY A 90 -0.72 -6.85 -1.65
C GLY A 90 -2.01 -7.46 -2.20
N HIS A 91 -1.91 -8.20 -3.30
CA HIS A 91 -3.06 -8.89 -3.92
C HIS A 91 -3.68 -9.93 -2.97
N GLN A 92 -2.88 -10.67 -2.22
CA GLN A 92 -3.34 -11.63 -1.20
C GLN A 92 -4.11 -10.98 -0.04
N LEU A 93 -3.99 -9.67 0.18
CA LEU A 93 -4.78 -8.98 1.21
C LEU A 93 -6.27 -8.88 0.86
N PHE A 94 -6.59 -8.87 -0.44
CA PHE A 94 -7.93 -8.59 -0.94
C PHE A 94 -8.57 -9.77 -1.67
N ILE A 95 -7.81 -10.84 -1.93
CA ILE A 95 -8.36 -12.10 -2.42
C ILE A 95 -8.68 -13.02 -1.24
N LYS A 96 -9.85 -13.65 -1.30
CA LYS A 96 -10.21 -14.81 -0.46
C LYS A 96 -9.76 -16.10 -1.12
#